data_AF-A0AA36B4L1-F1
#
_entry.id   AF-A0AA36B4L1-F1
#
_cell.length_a   1.000
_cell.length_b   1.000
_cell.length_c   1.000
_cell.angle_alpha   90.00
_cell.angle_beta   90.00
_cell.angle_gamma   90.00
#
_symmetry.space_group_name_H-M   'P 1'
#
loop_
_entity.id
_entity.type
_entity.pdbx_description
1 polymer ?
#
loop_
_entity_poly.entity_id
_entity_poly.type
_entity_poly.pdbx_seq_one_letter_code
_entity_poly.pdbx_strand_id
1 'polypeptide(L)'
;MRWGDVSLHVDNEGKEFLQFRERQSKTCQGDNLDHARNIYPKAWATNDERCPVNLYKRFADLRPSDYSSPDSPFYLATNCKDASHSHPWFKRQPVGVNKLGTIMKRMAKSAGLDNRRFANHSARKYLVQKLADQNIPPTEIMQISGHRNVQSINSYSNISMDRHRAISNILSSNNDQPGSLVLPSHTAAASASELPSTANVTSSQSM
;
A
#
# COMPACT_ATOMS: atom_id res chain seq x y z
N MET A 1 -2.03 15.72 1.13
CA MET A 1 -0.84 15.13 1.76
C MET A 1 -0.01 16.24 2.38
N ARG A 2 0.22 16.14 3.68
CA ARG A 2 1.06 17.05 4.46
C ARG A 2 2.38 16.35 4.81
N TRP A 3 3.36 17.11 5.27
CA TRP A 3 4.70 16.62 5.58
C TRP A 3 4.66 15.51 6.64
N GLY A 4 3.89 15.70 7.71
CA GLY A 4 3.73 14.72 8.79
C GLY A 4 2.93 13.47 8.42
N ASP A 5 2.44 13.35 7.18
CA ASP A 5 1.79 12.11 6.71
C ASP A 5 2.82 11.01 6.44
N VAL A 6 4.10 11.37 6.25
CA VAL A 6 5.20 10.43 6.09
C VAL A 6 6.15 10.62 7.27
N SER A 7 6.48 9.54 7.95
CA SER A 7 7.35 9.55 9.13
C SER A 7 8.46 8.52 8.99
N LEU A 8 9.66 8.85 9.46
CA LEU A 8 10.81 7.95 9.50
C LEU A 8 10.83 7.22 10.85
N HIS A 9 11.00 5.90 10.79
CA HIS A 9 11.05 5.00 11.94
C HIS A 9 12.23 4.03 11.80
N VAL A 10 12.57 3.37 12.90
CA VAL A 10 13.55 2.28 12.96
C VAL A 10 12.84 1.07 13.54
N ASP A 11 13.02 -0.10 12.92
CA ASP A 11 12.49 -1.34 13.47
C ASP A 11 13.39 -1.94 14.56
N ASN A 12 12.94 -3.04 15.16
CA ASN A 12 13.66 -3.71 16.24
C ASN A 12 15.02 -4.30 15.79
N GLU A 13 15.23 -4.45 14.48
CA GLU A 13 16.47 -4.94 13.88
C GLU A 13 17.42 -3.79 13.53
N GLY A 14 17.05 -2.54 13.85
CA GLY A 14 17.84 -1.35 13.55
C GLY A 14 17.69 -0.85 12.11
N LYS A 15 16.75 -1.39 11.34
CA LYS A 15 16.55 -1.01 9.94
C LYS A 15 15.53 0.12 9.83
N GLU A 16 15.92 1.16 9.10
CA GLU A 16 15.07 2.33 8.89
C GLU A 16 13.94 2.05 7.88
N PHE A 17 12.78 2.64 8.11
CA PHE A 17 11.65 2.60 7.20
C PHE A 17 10.81 3.89 7.25
N LEU A 18 10.15 4.20 6.14
CA LEU A 18 9.14 5.24 6.06
C LEU A 18 7.76 4.63 6.31
N GLN A 19 6.94 5.29 7.11
CA GLN A 19 5.55 4.95 7.33
C GLN A 19 4.64 6.05 6.79
N PHE A 20 3.66 5.67 5.95
CA PHE A 20 2.66 6.58 5.42
C PHE A 20 1.34 6.48 6.18
N ARG A 21 0.88 7.61 6.71
CA ARG A 21 -0.43 7.80 7.34
C ARG A 21 -1.33 8.58 6.41
N GLU A 22 -2.34 7.91 5.89
CA GLU A 22 -3.34 8.54 5.04
C GLU A 22 -4.31 9.39 5.87
N ARG A 23 -4.48 10.67 5.49
CA ARG A 23 -5.58 11.50 5.98
C ARG A 23 -6.83 11.26 5.15
N GLN A 24 -8.00 11.29 5.78
CA GLN A 24 -9.27 11.12 5.07
C GLN A 24 -9.36 12.11 3.89
N SER A 25 -9.69 11.57 2.71
CA SER A 25 -9.86 12.35 1.49
C SER A 25 -11.31 12.84 1.35
N LYS A 26 -11.54 13.92 0.59
CA LYS A 26 -12.89 14.50 0.36
C LYS A 26 -13.92 13.52 -0.24
N THR A 27 -13.50 12.39 -0.83
CA THR A 27 -14.41 11.34 -1.31
C THR A 27 -14.75 10.27 -0.24
N CYS A 28 -14.25 10.42 0.98
CA CYS A 28 -14.69 9.69 2.17
C CYS A 28 -15.55 10.63 3.01
N GLN A 29 -16.76 10.92 2.53
CA GLN A 29 -17.72 11.76 3.25
C GLN A 29 -18.71 10.83 3.97
N GLY A 30 -18.70 10.88 5.30
CA GLY A 30 -19.56 10.10 6.20
C GLY A 30 -18.78 9.73 7.46
N ASP A 31 -19.38 9.99 8.63
CA ASP A 31 -18.83 9.81 10.00
C ASP A 31 -18.40 8.38 10.37
N ASN A 32 -18.23 7.49 9.41
CA ASN A 32 -17.74 6.15 9.64
C ASN A 32 -16.21 6.18 9.80
N LEU A 33 -15.79 6.24 11.07
CA LEU A 33 -14.40 6.09 11.54
C LEU A 33 -13.71 4.81 11.02
N ASP A 34 -14.47 3.82 10.53
CA ASP A 34 -14.01 2.55 9.96
C ASP A 34 -13.35 2.64 8.57
N HIS A 35 -13.30 3.82 7.94
CA HIS A 35 -12.78 3.97 6.56
C HIS A 35 -11.30 4.34 6.46
N ALA A 36 -10.59 4.47 7.58
CA ALA A 36 -9.14 4.53 7.55
C ALA A 36 -8.60 3.14 7.18
N ARG A 37 -7.55 3.07 6.34
CA ARG A 37 -6.86 1.79 6.13
C ARG A 37 -6.42 1.24 7.48
N ASN A 38 -6.76 -0.01 7.76
CA ASN A 38 -6.36 -0.69 9.00
C ASN A 38 -4.83 -0.85 9.13
N ILE A 39 -4.09 -0.64 8.03
CA ILE A 39 -2.64 -0.79 7.97
C ILE A 39 -2.02 0.46 7.36
N TYR A 40 -0.88 0.86 7.93
CA TYR A 40 -0.01 1.89 7.38
C TYR A 40 1.01 1.27 6.41
N PRO A 41 1.04 1.70 5.14
CA PRO A 41 2.09 1.28 4.22
C PRO A 41 3.47 1.68 4.76
N LYS A 42 4.41 0.75 4.65
CA LYS A 42 5.80 0.92 5.07
C LYS A 42 6.74 0.70 3.89
N ALA A 43 7.82 1.47 3.83
CA ALA A 43 8.88 1.33 2.84
C ALA A 43 10.24 1.32 3.55
N TRP A 44 10.88 0.16 3.61
CA TRP A 44 12.18 -0.04 4.25
C TRP A 44 13.34 0.51 3.40
N ALA A 45 14.44 0.84 4.07
CA ALA A 45 15.71 1.14 3.42
C ALA A 45 16.23 -0.06 2.60
N THR A 46 16.66 0.20 1.36
CA THR A 46 17.23 -0.81 0.45
C THR A 46 18.72 -0.62 0.18
N ASN A 47 19.33 0.44 0.71
CA ASN A 47 20.75 0.79 0.55
C ASN A 47 21.23 0.94 -0.91
N ASP A 48 20.32 1.11 -1.86
CA ASP A 48 20.62 1.41 -3.26
C ASP A 48 20.39 2.90 -3.60
N GLU A 49 20.71 3.31 -4.83
CA GLU A 49 20.51 4.69 -5.30
C GLU A 49 19.02 5.12 -5.28
N ARG A 50 18.11 4.16 -5.42
CA ARG A 50 16.65 4.35 -5.43
C ARG A 50 16.03 4.10 -4.06
N CYS A 51 16.86 4.05 -3.00
CA CYS A 51 16.41 3.77 -1.65
C CYS A 51 15.40 4.84 -1.18
N PRO A 52 14.17 4.45 -0.81
CA PRO A 52 13.11 5.40 -0.47
C PRO A 52 13.47 6.24 0.75
N VAL A 53 14.14 5.65 1.75
CA VAL A 53 14.58 6.34 2.98
C VAL A 53 15.63 7.39 2.65
N ASN A 54 16.65 7.06 1.86
CA ASN A 54 17.71 8.01 1.48
C ASN A 54 17.17 9.15 0.63
N LEU A 55 16.28 8.85 -0.32
CA LEU A 55 15.58 9.87 -1.11
C LEU A 55 14.73 10.80 -0.23
N TYR A 56 14.04 10.26 0.77
CA TYR A 56 13.27 11.06 1.72
C TYR A 56 14.15 11.94 2.60
N LYS A 57 15.25 11.43 3.15
CA LYS A 57 16.22 12.22 3.94
C LYS A 57 16.78 13.38 3.12
N ARG A 58 17.25 13.09 1.90
CA ARG A 58 17.72 14.13 0.98
C ARG A 58 16.62 15.12 0.64
N PHE A 59 15.39 14.67 0.45
CA PHE A 59 14.26 15.56 0.22
C PHE A 59 14.04 16.47 1.44
N ALA A 60 14.08 15.93 2.66
CA ALA A 60 13.93 16.65 3.93
C ALA A 60 15.02 17.72 4.13
N ASP A 61 16.28 17.37 3.90
CA ASP A 61 17.44 18.28 4.07
C ASP A 61 17.37 19.49 3.12
N LEU A 62 16.79 19.28 1.94
CA LEU A 62 16.62 20.33 0.93
C LEU A 62 15.40 21.22 1.18
N ARG A 63 14.51 20.87 2.12
CA ARG A 63 13.32 21.68 2.43
C ARG A 63 13.74 22.94 3.18
N PRO A 64 13.01 24.06 2.97
CA PRO A 64 13.14 25.21 3.86
C PRO A 64 12.82 24.80 5.31
N SER A 65 13.70 25.15 6.24
CA SER A 65 13.57 24.79 7.67
C SER A 65 12.26 25.31 8.28
N ASP A 66 11.81 26.49 7.85
CA ASP A 66 10.56 27.11 8.27
C ASP A 66 9.31 26.60 7.52
N TYR A 67 9.45 25.64 6.61
CA TYR A 67 8.36 25.05 5.81
C TYR A 67 8.32 23.52 5.85
N SER A 68 8.67 22.99 7.03
CA SER A 68 8.77 21.55 7.33
C SER A 68 7.98 21.15 8.58
N SER A 69 6.99 21.96 8.98
CA SER A 69 6.06 21.57 10.04
C SER A 69 5.20 20.37 9.60
N PRO A 70 4.66 19.55 10.53
CA PRO A 70 3.82 18.40 10.18
C PRO A 70 2.61 18.73 9.29
N ASP A 71 2.11 19.97 9.37
CA ASP A 71 1.00 20.45 8.54
C ASP A 71 1.42 21.19 7.27
N SER A 72 2.72 21.38 7.05
CA SER A 72 3.24 21.92 5.80
C SER A 72 2.92 20.98 4.62
N PRO A 73 2.75 21.48 3.39
CA PRO A 73 2.55 20.63 2.22
C PRO A 73 3.72 19.66 2.00
N PHE A 74 3.41 18.41 1.64
CA PHE A 74 4.47 17.43 1.36
C PHE A 74 5.26 17.79 0.10
N TYR A 75 4.59 18.00 -1.03
CA TYR A 75 5.26 18.31 -2.30
C TYR A 75 5.47 19.83 -2.45
N LEU A 76 6.73 20.24 -2.59
CA LEU A 76 7.13 21.64 -2.76
C LEU A 76 7.55 21.94 -4.21
N ALA A 77 7.25 23.15 -4.68
CA ALA A 77 7.67 23.60 -5.99
C ALA A 77 9.21 23.79 -6.04
N THR A 78 9.85 23.38 -7.12
CA THR A 78 11.30 23.57 -7.30
C THR A 78 11.64 25.02 -7.64
N ASN A 79 12.82 25.49 -7.22
CA ASN A 79 13.38 26.74 -7.70
C ASN A 79 13.97 26.52 -9.11
N CYS A 80 13.44 27.21 -10.11
CA CYS A 80 13.88 27.08 -11.50
C CYS A 80 14.87 28.19 -11.92
N LYS A 81 15.17 29.13 -11.02
CA LYS A 81 15.92 30.35 -11.35
C LYS A 81 17.41 30.26 -11.01
N ASP A 82 17.78 29.41 -10.06
CA ASP A 82 19.16 29.28 -9.60
C ASP A 82 19.70 27.88 -9.92
N ALA A 83 20.37 27.75 -11.07
CA ALA A 83 21.18 26.57 -11.41
C ALA A 83 22.51 26.55 -10.62
N SER A 84 22.84 27.65 -9.95
CA SER A 84 23.86 27.70 -8.92
C SER A 84 23.34 26.91 -7.73
N HIS A 85 24.00 25.81 -7.36
CA HIS A 85 23.65 24.94 -6.24
C HIS A 85 23.65 25.64 -4.84
N SER A 86 23.73 26.97 -4.78
CA SER A 86 23.70 27.79 -3.58
C SER A 86 22.28 28.27 -3.24
N HIS A 87 21.47 27.43 -2.59
CA HIS A 87 20.23 27.75 -1.84
C HIS A 87 19.08 28.54 -2.53
N PRO A 88 17.78 28.25 -2.26
CA PRO A 88 17.14 26.99 -1.86
C PRO A 88 16.61 26.20 -3.07
N TRP A 89 16.67 24.86 -2.99
CA TRP A 89 16.17 23.94 -4.03
C TRP A 89 14.65 23.97 -4.18
N PHE A 90 13.93 24.18 -3.08
CA PHE A 90 12.47 24.24 -3.04
C PHE A 90 11.98 25.61 -2.60
N LYS A 91 10.88 26.05 -3.21
CA LYS A 91 10.13 27.23 -2.82
C LYS A 91 9.17 26.87 -1.69
N ARG A 92 8.81 27.88 -0.89
CA ARG A 92 7.73 27.82 0.11
C ARG A 92 6.35 27.82 -0.56
N GLN A 93 6.13 26.89 -1.46
CA GLN A 93 4.90 26.82 -2.25
C GLN A 93 4.53 25.37 -2.53
N PRO A 94 3.28 24.95 -2.27
CA PRO A 94 2.82 23.62 -2.65
C PRO A 94 2.82 23.43 -4.16
N VAL A 95 3.09 22.20 -4.60
CA VAL A 95 2.85 21.82 -6.01
C VAL A 95 1.36 21.65 -6.24
N GLY A 96 0.82 22.32 -7.27
CA GLY A 96 -0.58 22.20 -7.65
C GLY A 96 -0.93 20.81 -8.20
N VAL A 97 -2.19 20.39 -8.02
CA VAL A 97 -2.68 19.04 -8.41
C VAL A 97 -2.47 18.73 -9.89
N ASN A 98 -2.68 19.70 -10.79
CA ASN A 98 -2.46 19.52 -12.23
C ASN A 98 -0.98 19.26 -12.55
N LYS A 99 -0.08 19.93 -11.82
CA LYS A 99 1.36 19.72 -11.97
C LYS A 99 1.76 18.35 -11.45
N LEU A 100 1.26 17.92 -10.29
CA LEU A 100 1.46 16.57 -9.76
C LEU A 100 0.94 15.50 -10.74
N GLY A 101 -0.25 15.71 -11.30
CA GLY A 101 -0.89 14.82 -12.28
C GLY A 101 -0.08 14.60 -13.57
N THR A 102 0.84 15.51 -13.88
CA THR A 102 1.66 15.46 -15.10
C THR A 102 3.10 15.01 -14.86
N ILE A 103 3.52 14.75 -13.62
CA ILE A 103 4.91 14.38 -13.29
C ILE A 103 5.34 13.13 -14.08
N MET A 104 4.59 12.03 -13.97
CA MET A 104 4.97 10.78 -14.64
C MET A 104 5.03 10.92 -16.15
N LYS A 105 4.09 11.65 -16.76
CA LYS A 105 4.10 11.95 -18.20
C LYS A 105 5.35 12.72 -18.61
N ARG A 106 5.76 13.73 -17.82
CA ARG A 106 6.97 14.52 -18.10
C ARG A 106 8.25 13.70 -17.93
N MET A 107 8.33 12.86 -16.90
CA MET A 107 9.47 11.96 -16.70
C MET A 107 9.61 10.97 -17.85
N ALA A 108 8.51 10.33 -18.26
CA ALA A 108 8.51 9.40 -19.38
C ALA A 108 8.97 10.07 -20.68
N LYS A 109 8.47 11.27 -20.99
CA LYS A 109 8.94 12.05 -22.15
C LYS A 109 10.43 12.37 -22.08
N SER A 110 10.92 12.76 -20.90
CA SER A 110 12.34 13.11 -20.71
C SER A 110 13.27 11.89 -20.82
N ALA A 111 12.76 10.70 -20.52
CA ALA A 111 13.46 9.43 -20.64
C ALA A 111 13.33 8.77 -22.03
N GLY A 112 12.67 9.41 -23.00
CA GLY A 112 12.43 8.83 -24.34
C GLY A 112 11.42 7.67 -24.35
N LEU A 113 10.52 7.62 -23.36
CA LEU A 113 9.47 6.60 -23.21
C LEU A 113 8.10 7.12 -23.66
N ASP A 114 8.08 8.04 -24.62
CA ASP A 114 6.91 8.75 -25.12
C ASP A 114 6.00 7.89 -26.00
N ASN A 115 6.51 6.77 -26.52
CA ASN A 115 5.75 5.75 -27.24
C ASN A 115 4.66 5.05 -26.39
N ARG A 116 4.66 5.25 -25.06
CA ARG A 116 3.69 4.67 -24.13
C ARG A 116 3.02 5.75 -23.30
N ARG A 117 1.73 5.59 -23.05
CA ARG A 117 0.95 6.50 -22.19
C ARG A 117 1.22 6.20 -20.71
N PHE A 118 2.31 6.75 -20.19
CA PHE A 118 2.59 6.75 -18.75
C PHE A 118 1.84 7.89 -18.05
N ALA A 119 1.01 7.52 -17.08
CA ALA A 119 0.29 8.44 -16.19
C ALA A 119 0.51 7.99 -14.74
N ASN A 120 0.21 8.85 -13.76
CA ASN A 120 0.41 8.49 -12.34
C ASN A 120 -0.33 7.19 -11.95
N HIS A 121 -1.50 6.93 -12.55
CA HIS A 121 -2.22 5.66 -12.33
C HIS A 121 -1.46 4.43 -12.87
N SER A 122 -0.58 4.59 -13.87
CA SER A 122 0.30 3.52 -14.37
C SER A 122 1.23 3.01 -13.27
N ALA A 123 1.71 3.88 -12.37
CA ALA A 123 2.54 3.47 -11.23
C ALA A 123 1.75 2.58 -10.26
N ARG A 124 0.50 2.97 -9.95
CA ARG A 124 -0.39 2.17 -9.10
C ARG A 124 -0.72 0.82 -9.75
N LYS A 125 -1.01 0.81 -11.05
CA LYS A 125 -1.24 -0.42 -11.82
C LYS A 125 -0.01 -1.34 -11.78
N TYR A 126 1.18 -0.78 -11.98
CA TYR A 126 2.43 -1.53 -11.91
C TYR A 126 2.65 -2.15 -10.52
N LEU A 127 2.40 -1.40 -9.45
CA LEU A 127 2.48 -1.91 -8.07
C LEU A 127 1.57 -3.13 -7.89
N VAL A 128 0.29 -3.02 -8.25
CA VAL A 128 -0.69 -4.11 -8.10
C VAL A 128 -0.28 -5.33 -8.92
N GLN A 129 0.08 -5.13 -10.19
CA GLN A 129 0.52 -6.21 -11.06
C GLN A 129 1.77 -6.91 -10.51
N LYS A 130 2.78 -6.14 -10.11
CA LYS A 130 4.06 -6.69 -9.64
C LYS A 130 3.86 -7.51 -8.37
N LEU A 131 3.02 -7.05 -7.44
CA LEU A 131 2.69 -7.83 -6.23
C LEU A 131 1.93 -9.12 -6.56
N ALA A 132 0.97 -9.06 -7.49
CA ALA A 132 0.24 -10.23 -7.94
C ALA A 132 1.16 -11.26 -8.63
N ASP A 133 2.10 -10.80 -9.46
CA ASP A 133 3.11 -11.64 -10.11
C ASP A 133 4.05 -12.31 -9.10
N GLN A 134 4.27 -11.70 -7.93
CA GLN A 134 5.06 -12.27 -6.82
C GLN A 134 4.22 -13.13 -5.85
N ASN A 135 2.99 -13.48 -6.22
CA ASN A 135 2.09 -14.33 -5.42
C ASN A 135 1.68 -13.73 -4.07
N ILE A 136 1.74 -12.41 -3.91
CA ILE A 136 1.19 -11.75 -2.74
C ILE A 136 -0.35 -11.89 -2.78
N PRO A 137 -1.01 -12.33 -1.69
CA PRO A 137 -2.45 -12.49 -1.66
C PRO A 137 -3.21 -11.21 -2.04
N PRO A 138 -4.30 -11.29 -2.82
CA PRO A 138 -5.09 -10.11 -3.19
C PRO A 138 -5.58 -9.28 -2.00
N THR A 139 -5.80 -9.90 -0.83
CA THR A 139 -6.17 -9.24 0.42
C THR A 139 -5.07 -8.31 0.96
N GLU A 140 -3.80 -8.75 0.92
CA GLU A 140 -2.65 -7.92 1.31
C GLU A 140 -2.40 -6.81 0.29
N ILE A 141 -2.50 -7.13 -1.00
CA ILE A 141 -2.41 -6.13 -2.08
C ILE A 141 -3.47 -5.05 -1.88
N MET A 142 -4.69 -5.43 -1.48
CA MET A 142 -5.79 -4.51 -1.20
C MET A 142 -5.44 -3.51 -0.09
N GLN A 143 -4.87 -4.00 1.01
CA GLN A 143 -4.45 -3.18 2.14
C GLN A 143 -3.33 -2.20 1.74
N ILE A 144 -2.32 -2.67 1.00
CA ILE A 144 -1.19 -1.85 0.55
C ILE A 144 -1.63 -0.79 -0.47
N SER A 145 -2.39 -1.21 -1.48
CA SER A 145 -2.83 -0.34 -2.57
C SER A 145 -4.01 0.57 -2.18
N GLY A 146 -4.75 0.23 -1.14
CA GLY A 146 -5.95 0.96 -0.72
C GLY A 146 -7.11 0.82 -1.71
N HIS A 147 -7.30 -0.37 -2.29
CA HIS A 147 -8.54 -0.68 -2.99
C HIS A 147 -9.61 -1.10 -1.98
N ARG A 148 -10.89 -0.82 -2.28
CA ARG A 148 -12.00 -1.24 -1.41
C ARG A 148 -12.48 -2.66 -1.69
N ASN A 149 -12.32 -3.11 -2.93
CA ASN A 149 -12.86 -4.38 -3.41
C ASN A 149 -11.74 -5.24 -3.99
N VAL A 150 -11.61 -6.47 -3.49
CA VAL A 150 -10.67 -7.48 -4.00
C VAL A 150 -10.91 -7.76 -5.48
N GLN A 151 -12.15 -7.68 -5.96
CA GLN A 151 -12.46 -7.90 -7.37
C GLN A 151 -11.81 -6.86 -8.29
N SER A 152 -11.58 -5.63 -7.79
CA SER A 152 -10.83 -4.62 -8.54
C SER A 152 -9.34 -4.95 -8.70
N ILE A 153 -8.82 -5.88 -7.89
CA ILE A 153 -7.45 -6.39 -7.96
C ILE A 153 -7.37 -7.59 -8.91
N ASN A 154 -8.39 -8.44 -8.93
CA ASN A 154 -8.48 -9.58 -9.86
C ASN A 154 -8.48 -9.14 -11.33
N SER A 155 -8.91 -7.92 -11.66
CA SER A 155 -8.74 -7.39 -13.03
C SER A 155 -7.27 -7.21 -13.47
N TYR A 156 -6.32 -7.25 -12.52
CA TYR A 156 -4.88 -7.23 -12.79
C TYR A 156 -4.26 -8.64 -12.77
N SER A 157 -4.97 -9.66 -12.29
CA SER A 157 -4.48 -11.04 -12.31
C SER A 157 -4.70 -11.67 -13.69
N ASN A 158 -3.95 -11.23 -14.68
CA ASN A 158 -3.72 -12.05 -15.86
C ASN A 158 -2.69 -13.12 -15.49
N ILE A 159 -2.98 -14.38 -15.75
CA ILE A 159 -2.04 -15.45 -15.45
C ILE A 159 -0.84 -15.31 -16.41
N SER A 160 0.34 -15.01 -15.87
CA SER A 160 1.55 -14.89 -16.68
C SER A 160 1.97 -16.27 -17.24
N MET A 161 2.74 -16.29 -18.34
CA MET A 161 3.26 -17.55 -18.88
C MET A 161 4.11 -18.32 -17.85
N ASP A 162 4.87 -17.61 -17.02
CA ASP A 162 5.63 -18.23 -15.93
C ASP A 162 4.71 -18.88 -14.89
N ARG A 163 3.54 -18.28 -14.62
CA ARG A 163 2.50 -18.89 -13.77
C ARG A 163 1.90 -20.13 -14.42
N HIS A 164 1.59 -20.09 -15.72
CA HIS A 164 1.15 -21.30 -16.44
C HIS A 164 2.20 -22.41 -16.35
N ARG A 165 3.48 -22.08 -16.49
CA ARG A 165 4.57 -23.06 -16.34
C ARG A 165 4.65 -23.61 -14.92
N ALA A 166 4.56 -22.77 -13.89
CA ALA A 166 4.58 -23.22 -12.50
C ALA A 166 3.37 -24.12 -12.17
N ILE A 167 2.17 -23.73 -12.60
CA ILE A 167 0.94 -24.53 -12.43
C ILE A 167 1.07 -25.86 -13.17
N SER A 168 1.54 -25.84 -14.43
CA SER A 168 1.79 -27.05 -15.21
C SER A 168 2.78 -27.97 -14.50
N ASN A 169 3.89 -27.43 -13.98
CA ASN A 169 4.88 -28.23 -13.26
C ASN A 169 4.29 -28.87 -11.99
N ILE A 170 3.44 -28.16 -11.24
CA ILE A 170 2.76 -28.72 -10.06
C ILE A 170 1.82 -29.87 -10.48
N LEU A 171 1.05 -29.69 -11.55
CA LEU A 171 0.10 -30.70 -12.05
C LEU A 171 0.80 -31.90 -12.69
N SER A 172 1.96 -31.69 -13.32
CA SER A 172 2.78 -32.72 -13.96
C SER A 172 3.74 -33.41 -13.00
N SER A 173 3.94 -32.87 -11.80
CA SER A 173 4.69 -33.54 -10.74
C SER A 173 3.83 -34.68 -10.21
N ASN A 174 3.95 -35.86 -10.82
CA ASN A 174 3.47 -37.10 -10.25
C ASN A 174 4.14 -37.26 -8.88
N ASN A 175 3.32 -37.25 -7.84
CA ASN A 175 3.73 -37.37 -6.45
C ASN A 175 4.13 -38.83 -6.18
N ASP A 176 5.26 -39.30 -6.72
CA ASP A 176 5.87 -40.59 -6.40
C ASP A 176 6.82 -40.45 -5.21
N GLN A 177 6.30 -40.01 -4.05
CA GLN A 177 6.87 -40.32 -2.74
C GLN A 177 5.77 -40.25 -1.65
N PRO A 178 5.54 -41.33 -0.88
CA PRO A 178 4.75 -41.27 0.35
C PRO A 178 5.66 -40.75 1.48
N GLY A 179 5.53 -39.48 1.86
CA GLY A 179 6.36 -38.96 2.95
C GLY A 179 6.15 -37.49 3.28
N SER A 180 5.08 -37.21 4.04
CA SER A 180 4.89 -36.08 4.95
C SER A 180 5.26 -34.66 4.46
N LEU A 181 4.24 -33.91 4.03
CA LEU A 181 4.22 -32.45 4.23
C LEU A 181 2.85 -32.04 4.79
N VAL A 182 2.86 -31.72 6.07
CA VAL A 182 1.72 -31.19 6.84
C VAL A 182 1.30 -29.85 6.24
N LEU A 183 0.05 -29.78 5.76
CA LEU A 183 -0.64 -28.52 5.46
C LEU A 183 -1.40 -28.08 6.73
N PRO A 184 -1.38 -26.80 7.15
CA PRO A 184 -2.13 -26.37 8.32
C PRO A 184 -3.64 -26.48 8.07
N SER A 185 -4.30 -27.37 8.80
CA SER A 185 -5.76 -27.45 8.86
C SER A 185 -6.32 -26.18 9.49
N HIS A 186 -7.00 -25.37 8.68
CA HIS A 186 -8.01 -24.45 9.21
C HIS A 186 -9.23 -25.28 9.59
N THR A 187 -9.28 -25.74 10.83
CA THR A 187 -10.49 -26.33 11.41
C THR A 187 -11.51 -25.21 11.62
N ALA A 188 -12.48 -25.14 10.71
CA ALA A 188 -13.74 -24.44 10.94
C ALA A 188 -14.55 -25.27 11.95
N ALA A 189 -14.52 -24.88 13.22
CA ALA A 189 -15.46 -25.40 14.22
C ALA A 189 -16.76 -24.59 14.15
N ALA A 190 -17.68 -25.05 13.29
CA ALA A 190 -19.09 -24.77 13.43
C ALA A 190 -19.69 -25.89 14.29
N SER A 191 -20.09 -25.57 15.52
CA SER A 191 -20.99 -26.41 16.31
C SER A 191 -22.15 -25.54 16.76
N ALA A 192 -23.30 -25.78 16.16
CA ALA A 192 -24.59 -25.28 16.60
C ALA A 192 -25.42 -26.46 17.14
N SER A 193 -26.10 -26.17 18.25
CA SER A 193 -27.27 -26.84 18.81
C SER A 193 -27.06 -28.12 19.62
N GLU A 194 -27.32 -28.02 20.93
CA GLU A 194 -28.38 -28.80 21.59
C GLU A 194 -28.85 -28.10 22.89
N LEU A 195 -30.16 -27.89 22.98
CA LEU A 195 -30.91 -27.41 24.16
C LEU A 195 -31.24 -28.60 25.07
N PRO A 196 -31.18 -28.48 26.41
CA PRO A 196 -31.84 -29.44 27.29
C PRO A 196 -33.21 -28.91 27.75
N SER A 197 -34.20 -29.77 27.55
CA SER A 197 -35.55 -29.68 28.11
C SER A 197 -35.58 -30.34 29.49
N THR A 198 -36.13 -29.66 30.50
CA THR A 198 -36.76 -30.30 31.66
C THR A 198 -37.96 -29.47 32.13
N ALA A 199 -39.14 -30.09 32.08
CA ALA A 199 -40.33 -29.74 32.86
C ALA A 199 -39.99 -29.87 34.38
N ASN A 200 -40.72 -29.34 35.37
CA ASN A 200 -42.14 -29.05 35.49
C ASN A 200 -42.41 -28.28 36.82
N VAL A 201 -43.67 -27.88 37.06
CA VAL A 201 -44.37 -27.63 38.35
C VAL A 201 -44.58 -26.16 38.82
N THR A 202 -45.77 -25.66 38.46
CA THR A 202 -46.88 -25.14 39.33
C THR A 202 -46.59 -24.09 40.43
N SER A 203 -47.21 -22.90 40.31
CA SER A 203 -48.35 -22.45 41.16
C SER A 203 -48.41 -20.94 41.46
N SER A 204 -49.61 -20.38 41.26
CA SER A 204 -50.32 -19.36 42.07
C SER A 204 -49.83 -17.91 42.25
N GLN A 205 -50.67 -17.00 41.72
CA GLN A 205 -51.37 -15.87 42.39
C GLN A 205 -50.66 -14.55 42.79
N SER A 206 -51.24 -13.49 42.20
CA SER A 206 -51.84 -12.28 42.83
C SER A 206 -51.01 -11.01 43.04
N MET A 207 -51.76 -9.92 42.76
CA MET A 207 -51.57 -8.49 42.97
C MET A 207 -50.73 -7.72 41.94
#